data_AF-A0A7C5HLX3-F1
#
_entry.id   AF-A0A7C5HLX3-F1
#
_cell.length_a   1.000
_cell.length_b   1.000
_cell.length_c   1.000
_cell.angle_alpha   90.00
_cell.angle_beta   90.00
_cell.angle_gamma   90.00
#
_symmetry.space_group_name_H-M   'P 1'
#
loop_
_entity.id
_entity.type
_entity.pdbx_description
1 polymer ?
#
loop_
_entity_poly.entity_id
_entity_poly.type
_entity_poly.pdbx_seq_one_letter_code
_entity_poly.pdbx_strand_id
1 'polypeptide(L)'
;MADHRALGALLARIDGAGYGAYKRLQGTWAFPDFTLHIEHVQGDPFAAPSRLRVYISQEVARFPQELFSNRPRRIALEDFLVRRLATEIPRCTKGSRGSGHSGRFFVVDFGQCILPRTAVAVGEEAVEAVISCGLPASGRRILGREAREMLLSELPELVRRALFHRNLDPQAVRRHVECGEDAEALRAQLYERDLVAFVAEGAILPRASGVSDRPLRAGVVPFVPPEYLAVTLERPNGSPIRGMGITTGVTLIVGCG
;
A
#
# COMPACT_ATOMS: atom_id res chain seq x y z
N MET A 1 19.01 -16.68 14.88
CA MET A 1 18.11 -15.51 14.78
C MET A 1 18.03 -14.89 16.16
N ALA A 2 18.28 -13.59 16.31
CA ALA A 2 18.13 -12.89 17.59
C ALA A 2 16.67 -12.44 17.77
N ASP A 3 16.20 -12.24 19.00
CA ASP A 3 14.83 -11.80 19.27
C ASP A 3 14.72 -10.27 19.45
N HIS A 4 13.49 -9.77 19.51
CA HIS A 4 13.18 -8.36 19.75
C HIS A 4 13.75 -7.82 21.08
N ARG A 5 13.99 -8.68 22.08
CA ARG A 5 14.63 -8.27 23.36
C ARG A 5 16.11 -7.98 23.16
N ALA A 6 16.81 -8.82 22.41
CA ALA A 6 18.19 -8.59 22.00
C ALA A 6 18.32 -7.31 21.14
N LEU A 7 17.36 -7.05 20.25
CA LEU A 7 17.28 -5.78 19.50
C LEU A 7 17.18 -4.59 20.46
N GLY A 8 16.31 -4.66 21.47
CA GLY A 8 16.17 -3.62 22.49
C GLY A 8 17.43 -3.38 23.31
N ALA A 9 18.13 -4.44 23.70
CA ALA A 9 19.40 -4.35 24.41
C ALA A 9 20.50 -3.71 23.54
N LEU A 10 20.52 -4.03 22.24
CA LEU A 10 21.43 -3.41 21.28
C LEU A 10 21.15 -1.91 21.13
N LEU A 11 19.88 -1.53 20.94
CA LEU A 11 19.45 -0.12 20.84
C LEU A 11 19.82 0.69 22.08
N ALA A 12 19.66 0.11 23.27
CA ALA A 12 20.07 0.75 24.52
C ALA A 12 21.59 0.93 24.60
N ARG A 13 22.38 -0.01 24.09
CA ARG A 13 23.85 0.04 24.10
C ARG A 13 24.43 1.08 23.14
N ILE A 14 23.76 1.34 22.01
CA ILE A 14 24.21 2.30 21.00
C ILE A 14 23.60 3.70 21.19
N ASP A 15 22.81 3.91 22.24
CA ASP A 15 22.22 5.21 22.56
C ASP A 15 23.33 6.27 22.76
N GLY A 16 23.19 7.42 22.10
CA GLY A 16 24.19 8.49 22.10
C GLY A 16 25.47 8.23 21.30
N ALA A 17 25.66 7.02 20.75
CA ALA A 17 26.81 6.70 19.91
C ALA A 17 26.75 7.42 18.56
N GLY A 18 27.87 7.38 17.81
CA GLY A 18 27.89 7.86 16.43
C GLY A 18 26.95 7.05 15.54
N TYR A 19 26.30 7.74 14.59
CA TYR A 19 25.24 7.19 13.74
C TYR A 19 25.57 5.87 13.04
N GLY A 20 26.83 5.68 12.63
CA GLY A 20 27.30 4.45 11.99
C GLY A 20 27.09 3.18 12.83
N ALA A 21 26.90 3.30 14.15
CA ALA A 21 26.60 2.17 15.01
C ALA A 21 25.23 1.52 14.68
N TYR A 22 24.31 2.23 14.01
CA TYR A 22 23.06 1.63 13.52
C TYR A 22 23.28 0.49 12.53
N LYS A 23 24.43 0.43 11.81
CA LYS A 23 24.72 -0.68 10.89
C LYS A 23 24.66 -2.05 11.56
N ARG A 24 24.84 -2.10 12.88
CA ARG A 24 24.72 -3.31 13.71
C ARG A 24 23.29 -3.85 13.80
N LEU A 25 22.28 -3.05 13.44
CA LEU A 25 20.88 -3.49 13.39
C LEU A 25 20.59 -4.37 12.18
N GLN A 26 21.41 -4.30 11.12
CA GLN A 26 21.20 -5.08 9.90
C GLN A 26 21.17 -6.58 10.22
N GLY A 27 20.14 -7.27 9.74
CA GLY A 27 19.92 -8.67 10.07
C GLY A 27 18.45 -9.02 10.28
N THR A 28 18.22 -10.18 10.89
CA THR A 28 16.88 -10.74 11.10
C THR A 28 16.58 -10.87 12.59
N TRP A 29 15.41 -10.37 12.99
CA TRP A 29 14.95 -10.26 14.37
C TRP A 29 13.58 -10.91 14.55
N ALA A 30 13.47 -11.84 15.48
CA ALA A 30 12.21 -12.51 15.80
C ALA A 30 11.33 -11.64 16.71
N PHE A 31 10.12 -11.34 16.26
CA PHE A 31 9.05 -10.79 17.07
C PHE A 31 8.00 -11.88 17.35
N PRO A 32 7.11 -11.71 18.34
CA PRO A 32 6.11 -12.72 18.67
C PRO A 32 5.21 -13.11 17.49
N ASP A 33 4.77 -12.12 16.71
CA ASP A 33 3.78 -12.30 15.64
C ASP A 33 4.35 -12.14 14.22
N PHE A 34 5.63 -11.78 14.09
CA PHE A 34 6.27 -11.54 12.79
C PHE A 34 7.79 -11.67 12.87
N THR A 35 8.45 -11.72 11.72
CA THR A 35 9.91 -11.60 11.62
C THR A 35 10.27 -10.27 10.98
N LEU A 36 11.18 -9.52 11.61
CA LEU A 36 11.70 -8.27 11.08
C LEU A 36 13.05 -8.50 10.42
N HIS A 37 13.13 -8.20 9.13
CA HIS A 37 14.39 -8.10 8.41
C HIS A 37 14.76 -6.62 8.26
N ILE A 38 15.92 -6.24 8.78
CA ILE A 38 16.52 -4.93 8.54
C ILE A 38 17.53 -5.14 7.42
N GLU A 39 17.10 -4.90 6.18
CA GLU A 39 17.84 -5.25 4.96
C GLU A 39 18.93 -4.22 4.66
N HIS A 40 18.60 -2.94 4.83
CA HIS A 40 19.51 -1.84 4.63
C HIS A 40 19.38 -0.83 5.77
N VAL A 41 20.52 -0.37 6.27
CA VAL A 41 20.58 0.70 7.27
C VAL A 41 21.20 1.94 6.64
N GLN A 42 20.49 3.05 6.74
CA GLN A 42 20.92 4.33 6.18
C GLN A 42 22.26 4.79 6.76
N GLY A 43 23.12 5.39 5.93
CA GLY A 43 24.49 5.78 6.31
C GLY A 43 24.56 6.99 7.24
N ASP A 44 23.58 7.89 7.15
CA ASP A 44 23.45 9.09 7.97
C ASP A 44 21.95 9.46 8.12
N PRO A 45 21.59 10.45 8.98
CA PRO A 45 20.19 10.83 9.22
C PRO A 45 19.47 11.49 8.04
N PHE A 46 20.20 11.97 7.03
CA PHE A 46 19.68 12.67 5.86
C PHE A 46 19.69 11.79 4.59
N ALA A 47 20.32 10.61 4.67
CA ALA A 47 20.34 9.63 3.60
C ALA A 47 18.96 9.00 3.36
N ALA A 48 18.85 8.23 2.27
CA ALA A 48 17.67 7.42 2.01
C ALA A 48 17.33 6.52 3.23
N PRO A 49 16.06 6.46 3.65
CA PRO A 49 15.63 5.68 4.82
C PRO A 49 16.11 4.23 4.85
N SER A 50 16.26 3.69 6.07
CA SER A 50 16.55 2.26 6.26
C SER A 50 15.41 1.41 5.72
N ARG A 51 15.71 0.26 5.10
CA ARG A 51 14.72 -0.63 4.51
C ARG A 51 14.42 -1.78 5.47
N LEU A 52 13.16 -1.85 5.91
CA LEU A 52 12.63 -2.92 6.74
C LEU A 52 11.73 -3.82 5.89
N ARG A 53 11.86 -5.13 6.05
CA ARG A 53 10.90 -6.12 5.52
C ARG A 53 10.30 -6.89 6.69
N VAL A 54 8.98 -6.79 6.82
CA VAL A 54 8.18 -7.53 7.79
C VAL A 54 7.67 -8.78 7.11
N TYR A 55 7.91 -9.94 7.71
CA TYR A 55 7.42 -11.24 7.27
C TYR A 55 6.43 -11.79 8.29
N ILE A 56 5.23 -12.17 7.85
CA ILE A 56 4.16 -12.68 8.71
C ILE A 56 3.64 -13.96 8.10
N SER A 57 3.68 -15.09 8.82
CA SER A 57 3.07 -16.33 8.32
C SER A 57 1.55 -16.17 8.21
N GLN A 58 0.92 -16.90 7.28
CA GLN A 58 -0.53 -16.88 7.15
C GLN A 58 -1.26 -17.46 8.36
N GLU A 59 -0.60 -18.28 9.19
CA GLU A 59 -1.13 -18.72 10.49
C GLU A 59 -1.48 -17.54 11.42
N VAL A 60 -0.71 -16.45 11.30
CA VAL A 60 -0.88 -15.21 12.08
C VAL A 60 -1.69 -14.16 11.29
N ALA A 61 -1.32 -13.90 10.03
CA ALA A 61 -1.95 -12.89 9.18
C ALA A 61 -3.42 -13.24 8.85
N ARG A 62 -3.68 -14.52 8.60
CA ARG A 62 -4.99 -15.15 8.37
C ARG A 62 -5.83 -14.46 7.30
N PHE A 63 -5.22 -14.11 6.17
CA PHE A 63 -6.00 -13.64 5.02
C PHE A 63 -6.71 -14.84 4.36
N PRO A 64 -8.04 -14.77 4.16
CA PRO A 64 -8.77 -15.79 3.42
C PRO A 64 -8.27 -15.94 1.99
N GLN A 65 -8.14 -17.18 1.51
CA GLN A 65 -7.66 -17.48 0.15
C GLN A 65 -8.53 -16.83 -0.94
N GLU A 66 -9.83 -16.62 -0.69
CA GLU A 66 -10.74 -15.91 -1.59
C GLU A 66 -10.27 -14.49 -1.95
N LEU A 67 -9.47 -13.84 -1.09
CA LEU A 67 -8.99 -12.48 -1.32
C LEU A 67 -7.77 -12.41 -2.25
N PHE A 68 -7.12 -13.54 -2.55
CA PHE A 68 -5.92 -13.61 -3.39
C PHE A 68 -5.88 -14.87 -4.28
N SER A 69 -7.05 -15.44 -4.54
CA SER A 69 -7.26 -16.68 -5.30
C SER A 69 -6.81 -16.58 -6.76
N ASN A 70 -6.75 -15.37 -7.32
CA ASN A 70 -6.21 -15.09 -8.63
C ASN A 70 -5.37 -13.80 -8.63
N ARG A 71 -4.70 -13.54 -9.75
CA ARG A 71 -3.76 -12.43 -9.88
C ARG A 71 -4.41 -11.05 -9.66
N PRO A 72 -5.56 -10.70 -10.26
CA PRO A 72 -6.22 -9.41 -10.00
C PRO A 72 -6.59 -9.21 -8.53
N ARG A 73 -7.18 -10.23 -7.89
CA ARG A 73 -7.54 -10.16 -6.47
C ARG A 73 -6.32 -9.97 -5.58
N ARG A 74 -5.24 -10.71 -5.83
CA ARG A 74 -3.98 -10.59 -5.10
C ARG A 74 -3.38 -9.19 -5.21
N ILE A 75 -3.29 -8.64 -6.42
CA ILE A 75 -2.75 -7.29 -6.65
C ILE A 75 -3.61 -6.23 -5.92
N ALA A 76 -4.94 -6.39 -5.95
CA ALA A 76 -5.85 -5.48 -5.25
C ALA A 76 -5.71 -5.58 -3.73
N LEU A 77 -5.53 -6.79 -3.18
CA LEU A 77 -5.27 -6.99 -1.75
C LEU A 77 -3.93 -6.36 -1.33
N GLU A 78 -2.86 -6.58 -2.09
CA GLU A 78 -1.54 -5.99 -1.86
C GLU A 78 -1.62 -4.45 -1.86
N ASP A 79 -2.31 -3.87 -2.84
CA ASP A 79 -2.57 -2.42 -2.91
C ASP A 79 -3.38 -1.92 -1.70
N PHE A 80 -4.41 -2.64 -1.28
CA PHE A 80 -5.19 -2.30 -0.09
C PHE A 80 -4.29 -2.24 1.15
N LEU A 81 -3.43 -3.25 1.36
CA LEU A 81 -2.54 -3.31 2.52
C LEU A 81 -1.50 -2.18 2.52
N VAL A 82 -0.97 -1.79 1.36
CA VAL A 82 -0.12 -0.59 1.23
C VAL A 82 -0.87 0.67 1.68
N ARG A 83 -2.11 0.87 1.22
CA ARG A 83 -2.96 2.01 1.63
C ARG A 83 -3.27 1.99 3.13
N ARG A 84 -3.47 0.79 3.70
CA ARG A 84 -3.68 0.61 5.14
C ARG A 84 -2.44 1.00 5.93
N LEU A 85 -1.26 0.53 5.55
CA LEU A 85 0.00 0.94 6.19
C LEU A 85 0.16 2.46 6.17
N ALA A 86 -0.06 3.10 5.02
CA ALA A 86 0.03 4.54 4.89
C ALA A 86 -0.96 5.30 5.78
N THR A 87 -2.17 4.77 5.93
CA THR A 87 -3.22 5.35 6.79
C THR A 87 -2.88 5.18 8.28
N GLU A 88 -2.27 4.06 8.66
CA GLU A 88 -2.01 3.72 10.06
C GLU A 88 -0.67 4.29 10.58
N ILE A 89 0.34 4.52 9.73
CA ILE A 89 1.61 5.16 10.13
C ILE A 89 1.39 6.45 10.94
N PRO A 90 0.65 7.47 10.47
CA PRO A 90 0.45 8.70 11.25
C PRO A 90 -0.41 8.50 12.50
N ARG A 91 -1.13 7.37 12.62
CA ARG A 91 -1.99 7.05 13.79
C ARG A 91 -1.25 6.27 14.86
N CYS A 92 -0.21 5.52 14.49
CA CYS A 92 0.55 4.66 15.38
C CYS A 92 1.88 5.27 15.80
N THR A 93 2.29 6.36 15.14
CA THR A 93 3.64 6.91 15.29
C THR A 93 3.60 8.36 15.70
N LYS A 94 4.49 8.76 16.62
CA LYS A 94 4.65 10.19 16.97
C LYS A 94 5.14 11.01 15.78
N GLY A 95 5.99 10.40 14.95
CA GLY A 95 6.71 11.05 13.87
C GLY A 95 7.76 12.08 14.34
N SER A 96 8.68 12.44 13.45
CA SER A 96 9.57 13.62 13.58
C SER A 96 10.40 13.67 14.87
N ARG A 97 11.11 12.59 15.20
CA ARG A 97 11.86 12.45 16.46
C ARG A 97 13.32 12.89 16.40
N GLY A 98 13.75 13.49 15.29
CA GLY A 98 15.15 13.84 15.10
C GLY A 98 15.38 14.74 13.89
N SER A 99 16.66 14.95 13.59
CA SER A 99 17.12 15.76 12.45
C SER A 99 16.84 15.06 11.11
N GLY A 100 16.70 15.82 10.02
CA GLY A 100 16.73 15.26 8.65
C GLY A 100 15.58 14.32 8.28
N HIS A 101 14.35 14.58 8.76
CA HIS A 101 13.18 13.69 8.60
C HIS A 101 13.31 12.32 9.29
N SER A 102 14.31 12.13 10.15
CA SER A 102 14.42 10.93 10.98
C SER A 102 13.31 10.83 12.02
N GLY A 103 13.14 9.63 12.57
CA GLY A 103 12.08 9.31 13.52
C GLY A 103 10.72 9.05 12.87
N ARG A 104 10.70 8.56 11.62
CA ARG A 104 9.48 8.36 10.83
C ARG A 104 9.49 7.02 10.08
N PHE A 105 8.32 6.41 9.96
CA PHE A 105 8.08 5.32 9.02
C PHE A 105 7.48 5.86 7.73
N PHE A 106 7.77 5.19 6.63
CA PHE A 106 7.27 5.52 5.31
C PHE A 106 6.90 4.23 4.56
N VAL A 107 5.94 4.34 3.66
CA VAL A 107 5.68 3.34 2.63
C VAL A 107 5.81 4.01 1.27
N VAL A 108 5.86 3.18 0.22
CA VAL A 108 5.88 3.67 -1.16
C VAL A 108 4.68 4.60 -1.42
N ASP A 109 4.88 5.61 -2.26
CA ASP A 109 3.78 6.43 -2.74
C ASP A 109 2.78 5.59 -3.56
N PHE A 110 1.51 5.95 -3.47
CA PHE A 110 0.42 5.29 -4.17
C PHE A 110 -0.56 6.34 -4.68
N GLY A 111 -0.81 6.29 -5.99
CA GLY A 111 -1.85 7.09 -6.61
C GLY A 111 -3.24 6.47 -6.45
N GLN A 112 -4.14 6.83 -7.37
CA GLN A 112 -5.47 6.21 -7.43
C GLN A 112 -5.46 4.82 -8.07
N CYS A 113 -4.42 4.48 -8.83
CA CYS A 113 -4.34 3.21 -9.55
C CYS A 113 -3.97 2.05 -8.61
N ILE A 114 -4.67 0.93 -8.79
CA ILE A 114 -4.29 -0.39 -8.25
C ILE A 114 -3.24 -0.98 -9.19
N LEU A 115 -2.00 -1.10 -8.71
CA LEU A 115 -0.87 -1.58 -9.50
C LEU A 115 -0.10 -2.66 -8.74
N PRO A 116 0.48 -3.66 -9.43
CA PRO A 116 1.43 -4.56 -8.81
C PRO A 116 2.65 -3.78 -8.32
N ARG A 117 3.03 -3.99 -7.06
CA ARG A 117 4.16 -3.30 -6.41
C ARG A 117 4.96 -4.28 -5.56
N THR A 118 6.21 -3.94 -5.29
CA THR A 118 7.08 -4.73 -4.40
C THR A 118 6.95 -4.36 -2.92
N ALA A 119 5.98 -3.50 -2.58
CA ALA A 119 5.82 -2.97 -1.23
C ALA A 119 5.08 -3.93 -0.31
N VAL A 120 4.13 -4.70 -0.83
CA VAL A 120 3.46 -5.78 -0.12
C VAL A 120 3.34 -6.95 -1.07
N ALA A 121 3.59 -8.16 -0.58
CA ALA A 121 3.35 -9.41 -1.30
C ALA A 121 2.48 -10.31 -0.43
N VAL A 122 1.43 -10.88 -1.01
CA VAL A 122 0.55 -11.84 -0.33
C VAL A 122 0.61 -13.19 -1.04
N GLY A 123 0.98 -14.22 -0.28
CA GLY A 123 1.01 -15.61 -0.73
C GLY A 123 0.28 -16.57 0.21
N GLU A 124 0.33 -17.85 -0.13
CA GLU A 124 -0.28 -18.92 0.69
C GLU A 124 0.47 -19.18 1.99
N GLU A 125 1.78 -18.96 2.01
CA GLU A 125 2.63 -19.17 3.18
C GLU A 125 2.69 -17.93 4.08
N ALA A 126 2.73 -16.73 3.47
CA ALA A 126 3.03 -15.50 4.20
C ALA A 126 2.53 -14.22 3.53
N VAL A 127 2.51 -13.18 4.34
CA VAL A 127 2.41 -11.77 3.93
C VAL A 127 3.75 -11.09 4.22
N GLU A 128 4.30 -10.44 3.21
CA GLU A 128 5.51 -9.63 3.34
C GLU A 128 5.20 -8.16 3.09
N ALA A 129 5.78 -7.26 3.89
CA ALA A 129 5.64 -5.82 3.71
C ALA A 129 6.97 -5.10 3.84
N VAL A 130 7.29 -4.23 2.88
CA VAL A 130 8.47 -3.37 2.89
C VAL A 130 8.10 -2.00 3.42
N ILE A 131 8.74 -1.59 4.51
CA ILE A 131 8.54 -0.33 5.20
C ILE A 131 9.88 0.39 5.29
N SER A 132 9.90 1.65 4.93
CA SER A 132 11.08 2.51 5.09
C SER A 132 11.07 3.15 6.47
N CYS A 133 12.23 3.23 7.13
CA CYS A 133 12.38 3.76 8.47
C CYS A 133 13.54 4.76 8.54
N GLY A 134 13.22 6.03 8.78
CA GLY A 134 14.20 7.01 9.20
C GLY A 134 14.56 6.77 10.66
N LEU A 135 15.68 6.11 10.94
CA LEU A 135 16.20 5.87 12.28
C LEU A 135 16.58 7.20 12.97
N PRO A 136 16.11 7.46 14.20
CA PRO A 136 16.18 8.77 14.84
C PRO A 136 17.59 9.14 15.30
N ALA A 137 17.93 10.42 15.12
CA ALA A 137 19.20 10.99 15.57
C ALA A 137 19.10 12.50 15.88
N SER A 138 19.99 12.97 16.75
CA SER A 138 20.25 14.39 16.99
C SER A 138 21.61 14.75 16.38
N GLY A 139 21.58 15.44 15.23
CA GLY A 139 22.76 15.52 14.36
C GLY A 139 23.23 14.10 14.00
N ARG A 140 24.50 13.76 14.26
CA ARG A 140 25.05 12.42 14.01
C ARG A 140 25.05 11.49 15.24
N ARG A 141 24.33 11.84 16.31
CA ARG A 141 24.23 10.99 17.51
C ARG A 141 22.91 10.23 17.52
N ILE A 142 23.00 8.93 17.79
CA ILE A 142 21.85 8.02 17.83
C ILE A 142 20.92 8.40 19.00
N LEU A 143 19.61 8.46 18.71
CA LEU A 143 18.56 8.52 19.73
C LEU A 143 18.01 7.11 19.96
N GLY A 144 18.76 6.29 20.71
CA GLY A 144 18.49 4.86 20.88
C GLY A 144 17.18 4.59 21.61
N ARG A 145 16.79 5.46 22.54
CA ARG A 145 15.48 5.39 23.22
C ARG A 145 14.32 5.58 22.25
N GLU A 146 14.42 6.55 21.34
CA GLU A 146 13.41 6.80 20.30
C GLU A 146 13.38 5.66 19.29
N ALA A 147 14.55 5.14 18.88
CA ALA A 147 14.63 4.00 17.97
C ALA A 147 14.00 2.74 18.58
N ARG A 148 14.19 2.54 19.89
CA ARG A 148 13.56 1.45 20.65
C ARG A 148 12.05 1.59 20.64
N GLU A 149 11.51 2.78 20.92
CA GLU A 149 10.07 3.01 20.88
C GLU A 149 9.50 2.75 19.48
N MET A 150 10.16 3.26 18.45
CA MET A 150 9.74 3.03 17.06
C MET A 150 9.73 1.55 16.68
N LEU A 151 10.81 0.82 16.93
CA LEU A 151 10.97 -0.55 16.44
C LEU A 151 10.31 -1.60 17.33
N LEU A 152 10.19 -1.36 18.65
CA LEU A 152 9.68 -2.35 19.60
C LEU A 152 8.27 -2.06 20.11
N SER A 153 7.75 -0.85 19.93
CA SER A 153 6.39 -0.48 20.34
C SER A 153 5.52 -0.15 19.14
N GLU A 154 5.94 0.84 18.33
CA GLU A 154 5.10 1.35 17.23
C GLU A 154 5.03 0.43 16.02
N LEU A 155 6.16 -0.17 15.62
CA LEU A 155 6.21 -1.09 14.48
C LEU A 155 5.33 -2.33 14.71
N PRO A 156 5.39 -3.05 15.86
CA PRO A 156 4.46 -4.13 16.15
C PRO A 156 2.99 -3.70 16.09
N GLU A 157 2.66 -2.52 16.61
CA GLU A 157 1.29 -2.01 16.56
C GLU A 157 0.84 -1.67 15.13
N LEU A 158 1.72 -1.05 14.34
CA LEU A 158 1.48 -0.79 12.92
C LEU A 158 1.22 -2.09 12.14
N VAL A 159 2.07 -3.10 12.34
CA VAL A 159 1.93 -4.43 11.72
C VAL A 159 0.59 -5.05 12.12
N ARG A 160 0.26 -5.04 13.42
CA ARG A 160 -0.99 -5.59 13.93
C ARG A 160 -2.21 -4.91 13.30
N ARG A 161 -2.25 -3.58 13.20
CA ARG A 161 -3.40 -2.82 12.69
C ARG A 161 -3.55 -2.86 11.17
N ALA A 162 -2.45 -2.98 10.43
CA ALA A 162 -2.45 -2.89 8.98
C ALA A 162 -2.37 -4.24 8.26
N LEU A 163 -1.74 -5.26 8.86
CA LEU A 163 -1.36 -6.50 8.17
C LEU A 163 -1.98 -7.76 8.77
N PHE A 164 -2.83 -7.68 9.80
CA PHE A 164 -3.59 -8.83 10.29
C PHE A 164 -5.04 -8.71 9.86
N HIS A 165 -5.55 -9.71 9.15
CA HIS A 165 -6.91 -9.70 8.59
C HIS A 165 -7.98 -9.41 9.67
N ARG A 166 -7.84 -9.98 10.87
CA ARG A 166 -8.76 -9.77 12.01
C ARG A 166 -8.91 -8.32 12.47
N ASN A 167 -7.98 -7.44 12.12
CA ASN A 167 -7.97 -6.03 12.52
C ASN A 167 -8.38 -5.08 11.38
N LEU A 168 -8.74 -5.64 10.22
CA LEU A 168 -9.23 -4.89 9.06
C LEU A 168 -10.75 -4.92 9.03
N ASP A 169 -11.36 -3.92 8.38
CA ASP A 169 -12.78 -3.99 8.03
C ASP A 169 -12.93 -5.03 6.89
N PRO A 170 -13.57 -6.20 7.16
CA PRO A 170 -13.66 -7.26 6.17
C PRO A 170 -14.45 -6.83 4.93
N GLN A 171 -15.45 -5.95 5.09
CA GLN A 171 -16.21 -5.45 3.96
C GLN A 171 -15.40 -4.46 3.12
N ALA A 172 -14.59 -3.62 3.75
CA ALA A 172 -13.71 -2.69 3.02
C ALA A 172 -12.66 -3.45 2.20
N VAL A 173 -12.03 -4.47 2.79
CA VAL A 173 -11.05 -5.32 2.09
C VAL A 173 -11.72 -6.00 0.89
N ARG A 174 -12.85 -6.66 1.12
CA ARG A 174 -13.60 -7.38 0.09
C ARG A 174 -13.98 -6.45 -1.08
N ARG A 175 -14.60 -5.30 -0.80
CA ARG A 175 -14.99 -4.33 -1.84
C ARG A 175 -13.80 -3.85 -2.68
N HIS A 176 -12.64 -3.64 -2.05
CA HIS A 176 -11.44 -3.19 -2.78
C HIS A 176 -10.90 -4.29 -3.69
N VAL A 177 -10.87 -5.53 -3.20
CA VAL A 177 -10.44 -6.71 -3.96
C VAL A 177 -11.36 -6.99 -5.14
N GLU A 178 -12.66 -7.02 -4.90
CA GLU A 178 -13.70 -7.23 -5.93
C GLU A 178 -13.66 -6.14 -7.00
N CYS A 179 -13.45 -4.88 -6.61
CA CYS A 179 -13.30 -3.75 -7.55
C CYS A 179 -12.09 -3.94 -8.49
N GLY A 180 -10.95 -4.39 -7.94
CA GLY A 180 -9.76 -4.65 -8.74
C GLY A 180 -9.94 -5.80 -9.74
N GLU A 181 -10.64 -6.86 -9.33
CA GLU A 181 -10.96 -7.99 -10.20
C GLU A 181 -12.00 -7.64 -11.27
N ASP A 182 -13.07 -6.92 -10.90
CA ASP A 182 -14.07 -6.42 -11.85
C ASP A 182 -13.39 -5.54 -12.91
N ALA A 183 -12.47 -4.66 -12.51
CA ALA A 183 -11.75 -3.80 -13.45
C ALA A 183 -10.87 -4.59 -14.44
N GLU A 184 -10.30 -5.73 -14.04
CA GLU A 184 -9.58 -6.62 -14.96
C GLU A 184 -10.54 -7.36 -15.89
N ALA A 185 -11.62 -7.90 -15.35
CA ALA A 185 -12.63 -8.64 -16.11
C ALA A 185 -13.29 -7.77 -17.19
N LEU A 186 -13.56 -6.50 -16.89
CA LEU A 186 -14.07 -5.53 -17.87
C LEU A 186 -13.06 -5.25 -18.98
N ARG A 187 -11.77 -5.12 -18.66
CA ARG A 187 -10.70 -4.91 -19.65
C ARG A 187 -10.52 -6.12 -20.57
N ALA A 188 -10.63 -7.33 -20.04
CA ALA A 188 -10.54 -8.56 -20.82
C ALA A 188 -11.67 -8.68 -21.87
N GLN A 189 -12.89 -8.23 -21.53
CA GLN A 189 -14.04 -8.26 -22.44
C GLN A 189 -13.93 -7.30 -23.63
N LEU A 190 -13.04 -6.29 -23.59
CA LEU A 190 -12.93 -5.30 -24.66
C LEU A 190 -12.52 -5.96 -25.98
N TYR A 191 -11.51 -6.82 -25.94
CA TYR A 191 -10.98 -7.47 -27.14
C TYR A 191 -12.02 -8.36 -27.83
N GLU A 192 -12.74 -9.17 -27.05
CA GLU A 192 -13.77 -10.09 -27.55
C GLU A 192 -14.97 -9.36 -28.17
N ARG A 193 -15.16 -8.08 -27.82
CA ARG A 193 -16.28 -7.24 -28.27
C ARG A 193 -15.87 -6.19 -29.31
N ASP A 194 -14.66 -6.28 -29.86
CA ASP A 194 -14.09 -5.31 -30.82
C ASP A 194 -14.08 -3.87 -30.28
N LEU A 195 -13.84 -3.73 -28.96
CA LEU A 195 -13.74 -2.45 -28.27
C LEU A 195 -12.27 -2.14 -27.93
N VAL A 196 -11.91 -0.87 -28.04
CA VAL A 196 -10.60 -0.34 -27.59
C VAL A 196 -10.71 0.41 -26.25
N ALA A 197 -11.91 0.86 -25.88
CA ALA A 197 -12.16 1.50 -24.61
C ALA A 197 -13.61 1.33 -24.15
N PHE A 198 -13.83 1.46 -22.85
CA PHE A 198 -15.14 1.48 -22.22
C PHE A 198 -15.19 2.58 -21.16
N VAL A 199 -16.23 3.42 -21.20
CA VAL A 199 -16.47 4.46 -20.19
C VAL A 199 -17.80 4.16 -19.51
N ALA A 200 -17.73 3.74 -18.24
CA ALA A 200 -18.92 3.39 -17.47
C ALA A 200 -19.88 4.57 -17.33
N GLU A 201 -21.17 4.28 -17.43
CA GLU A 201 -22.22 5.22 -17.07
C GLU A 201 -22.08 5.64 -15.60
N GLY A 202 -22.25 6.93 -15.31
CA GLY A 202 -22.03 7.52 -13.99
C GLY A 202 -20.56 7.80 -13.66
N ALA A 203 -19.61 7.52 -14.56
CA ALA A 203 -18.20 7.81 -14.31
C ALA A 203 -17.95 9.30 -14.03
N ILE A 204 -17.07 9.57 -13.06
CA ILE A 204 -16.61 10.91 -12.72
C ILE A 204 -15.24 11.13 -13.34
N LEU A 205 -15.24 11.74 -14.53
CA LEU A 205 -14.02 11.99 -15.32
C LEU A 205 -13.22 13.21 -14.84
N PRO A 206 -13.84 14.36 -14.50
CA PRO A 206 -13.10 15.55 -14.09
C PRO A 206 -12.24 15.32 -12.84
N ARG A 207 -11.03 15.88 -12.84
CA ARG A 207 -10.13 15.82 -11.68
C ARG A 207 -10.36 17.00 -10.75
N ALA A 208 -9.95 16.84 -9.49
CA ALA A 208 -10.10 17.86 -8.47
C ALA A 208 -9.29 19.14 -8.79
N SER A 209 -8.10 19.00 -9.39
CA SER A 209 -7.27 20.09 -9.90
C SER A 209 -6.19 19.57 -10.86
N GLY A 210 -5.44 20.46 -11.52
CA GLY A 210 -4.33 20.08 -12.40
C GLY A 210 -3.11 19.44 -11.70
N VAL A 211 -3.08 19.45 -10.36
CA VAL A 211 -2.01 18.82 -9.54
C VAL A 211 -2.53 17.66 -8.70
N SER A 212 -3.79 17.26 -8.85
CA SER A 212 -4.39 16.20 -8.05
C SER A 212 -5.16 15.21 -8.90
N ASP A 213 -4.68 13.96 -8.90
CA ASP A 213 -5.38 12.84 -9.49
C ASP A 213 -6.57 12.37 -8.63
N ARG A 214 -7.27 13.22 -7.90
CA ARG A 214 -8.53 12.86 -7.22
C ARG A 214 -9.73 13.23 -8.11
N PRO A 215 -10.88 12.54 -8.01
CA PRO A 215 -12.08 12.97 -8.73
C PRO A 215 -12.60 14.30 -8.16
N LEU A 216 -13.17 15.14 -9.04
CA LEU A 216 -13.93 16.32 -8.65
C LEU A 216 -15.17 15.90 -7.83
N ARG A 217 -15.44 16.60 -6.73
CA ARG A 217 -16.52 16.22 -5.78
C ARG A 217 -17.77 17.08 -5.87
N ALA A 218 -17.65 18.34 -6.26
CA ALA A 218 -18.75 19.31 -6.26
C ALA A 218 -18.98 19.86 -7.66
N GLY A 219 -20.23 20.10 -8.04
CA GLY A 219 -20.60 20.60 -9.36
C GLY A 219 -20.28 19.62 -10.50
N VAL A 220 -20.19 18.33 -10.19
CA VAL A 220 -19.79 17.30 -11.16
C VAL A 220 -20.96 16.85 -12.01
N VAL A 221 -20.71 16.67 -13.30
CA VAL A 221 -21.65 16.04 -14.24
C VAL A 221 -21.19 14.61 -14.48
N PRO A 222 -21.93 13.59 -13.98
CA PRO A 222 -21.61 12.20 -14.26
C PRO A 222 -21.70 11.90 -15.77
N PHE A 223 -20.82 11.03 -16.25
CA PHE A 223 -20.84 10.61 -17.65
C PHE A 223 -22.11 9.84 -17.98
N VAL A 224 -22.77 10.18 -19.08
CA VAL A 224 -23.92 9.46 -19.63
C VAL A 224 -23.56 9.00 -21.04
N PRO A 225 -23.60 7.70 -21.35
CA PRO A 225 -23.29 7.21 -22.67
C PRO A 225 -24.40 7.59 -23.66
N PRO A 226 -24.09 7.97 -24.90
CA PRO A 226 -25.11 8.08 -25.93
C PRO A 226 -25.65 6.68 -26.27
N GLU A 227 -26.97 6.55 -26.44
CA GLU A 227 -27.63 5.25 -26.62
C GLU A 227 -27.04 4.41 -27.75
N TYR A 228 -26.63 5.04 -28.86
CA TYR A 228 -26.06 4.33 -30.02
C TYR A 228 -24.64 3.77 -29.78
N LEU A 229 -23.96 4.18 -28.70
CA LEU A 229 -22.67 3.61 -28.26
C LEU A 229 -22.79 2.86 -26.93
N ALA A 230 -24.00 2.71 -26.39
CA ALA A 230 -24.21 2.08 -25.11
C ALA A 230 -24.05 0.57 -25.23
N VAL A 231 -23.14 0.01 -24.43
CA VAL A 231 -22.92 -1.43 -24.28
C VAL A 231 -22.96 -1.81 -22.81
N THR A 232 -23.26 -3.07 -22.53
CA THR A 232 -23.23 -3.63 -21.17
C THR A 232 -22.14 -4.68 -21.09
N LEU A 233 -21.28 -4.55 -20.08
CA LEU A 233 -20.23 -5.50 -19.77
C LEU A 233 -20.53 -6.21 -18.46
N GLU A 234 -20.09 -7.46 -18.35
CA GLU A 234 -20.36 -8.31 -17.19
C GLU A 234 -19.29 -8.12 -16.12
N ARG A 235 -19.66 -8.30 -14.84
CA ARG A 235 -18.73 -8.22 -13.71
C ARG A 235 -18.81 -9.50 -12.87
N PRO A 236 -17.69 -10.10 -12.47
CA PRO A 236 -17.71 -11.32 -11.66
C PRO A 236 -18.26 -11.10 -10.25
N ASN A 237 -18.12 -9.89 -9.67
CA ASN A 237 -18.51 -9.63 -8.28
C ASN A 237 -19.71 -8.69 -8.13
N GLY A 238 -20.23 -8.15 -9.23
CA GLY A 238 -21.31 -7.16 -9.21
C GLY A 238 -22.29 -7.35 -10.35
N SER A 239 -23.33 -6.51 -10.36
CA SER A 239 -24.26 -6.47 -11.50
C SER A 239 -23.55 -6.09 -12.80
N PRO A 240 -24.05 -6.46 -13.98
CA PRO A 240 -23.56 -5.91 -15.24
C PRO A 240 -23.50 -4.38 -15.20
N ILE A 241 -22.53 -3.78 -15.90
CA ILE A 241 -22.33 -2.33 -15.94
C ILE A 241 -22.52 -1.81 -17.37
N ARG A 242 -23.38 -0.81 -17.50
CA ARG A 242 -23.64 -0.11 -18.77
C ARG A 242 -22.65 1.04 -18.95
N GLY A 243 -22.29 1.35 -20.18
CA GLY A 243 -21.38 2.45 -20.50
C GLY A 243 -21.18 2.62 -22.01
N MET A 244 -20.33 3.58 -22.38
CA MET A 244 -19.97 3.84 -23.77
C MET A 244 -18.85 2.90 -24.21
N GLY A 245 -19.12 2.07 -25.21
CA GLY A 245 -18.11 1.25 -25.89
C GLY A 245 -17.52 2.00 -27.08
N ILE A 246 -16.20 2.13 -27.12
CA ILE A 246 -15.50 2.70 -28.28
C ILE A 246 -14.92 1.53 -29.08
N THR A 247 -15.35 1.39 -30.34
CA THR A 247 -14.89 0.32 -31.23
C THR A 247 -13.52 0.58 -31.80
N THR A 248 -12.91 -0.44 -32.41
CA THR A 248 -11.70 -0.26 -33.21
C THR A 248 -11.93 0.71 -34.38
N GLY A 249 -10.83 1.31 -34.87
CA GLY A 249 -10.86 2.32 -35.93
C GLY A 249 -10.56 3.73 -35.41
N VAL A 250 -11.12 4.74 -36.09
CA VAL A 250 -10.88 6.16 -35.77
C VAL A 250 -12.11 6.73 -35.06
N THR A 251 -11.92 7.23 -33.83
CA THR A 251 -12.96 7.93 -33.06
C THR A 251 -12.55 9.39 -32.86
N LEU A 252 -13.42 10.33 -33.21
CA LEU A 252 -13.19 11.76 -33.04
C LEU A 252 -14.05 12.31 -31.89
N ILE A 253 -13.39 12.86 -30.87
CA ILE A 253 -14.06 13.59 -29.78
C ILE A 253 -13.97 15.07 -30.09
N VAL A 254 -15.09 15.66 -30.52
CA VAL A 254 -15.20 17.10 -30.83
C VAL A 254 -15.99 17.84 -29.77
N GLY A 255 -15.77 19.14 -29.67
CA GLY A 255 -16.47 20.04 -28.76
C GLY A 255 -15.72 21.37 -28.65
N CYS A 256 -16.41 22.41 -28.17
CA CYS A 256 -15.75 23.66 -27.81
C CYS A 256 -14.92 23.46 -26.53
N GLY A 257 -13.78 24.14 -26.46
CA GLY A 257 -12.94 24.21 -25.25
C GLY A 257 -13.41 25.25 -24.25
#